data_AF-Q6EQB3-F1
#
_entry.id   AF-Q6EQB3-F1
#
_cell.length_a   1.000
_cell.length_b   1.000
_cell.length_c   1.000
_cell.angle_alpha   90.00
_cell.angle_beta   90.00
_cell.angle_gamma   90.00
#
_symmetry.space_group_name_H-M   'P 1'
#
loop_
_entity.id
_entity.type
_entity.pdbx_description
1 polymer ?
#
loop_
_entity_poly.entity_id
_entity_poly.type
_entity_poly.pdbx_seq_one_letter_code
_entity_poly.pdbx_strand_id
1 'polypeptide(L)'
;MLVLDETTAGFSLVTFPENVRESYDKRTFRIIAGGDGVAMRVVRVINNDLKVFAQLDGDGEWVLEKRVWLPAAARGLPGYDEGYFQEQNGEAIVVAASAAYVLLTPPVEDTWLFSVELETMAVERWHERNKYAGVAYPCELPWPRALQATDADQISGRRRC
;
A
#
# COMPACT_ATOMS: atom_id res chain seq x y z
N MET A 1 -13.95 -13.30 -9.57
CA MET A 1 -13.31 -13.27 -8.24
C MET A 1 -14.38 -13.32 -7.18
N LEU A 2 -14.16 -13.98 -6.06
CA LEU A 2 -15.14 -14.03 -4.96
C LEU A 2 -14.97 -12.77 -4.09
N VAL A 3 -16.08 -12.09 -3.84
CA VAL A 3 -16.15 -10.90 -2.98
C VAL A 3 -17.10 -11.19 -1.84
N LEU A 4 -16.69 -10.87 -0.62
CA LEU A 4 -17.51 -10.94 0.58
C LEU A 4 -18.18 -9.58 0.78
N ASP A 5 -19.50 -9.58 0.89
CA ASP A 5 -20.25 -8.46 1.44
C ASP A 5 -20.18 -8.55 2.97
N GLU A 6 -19.47 -7.61 3.61
CA GLU A 6 -19.29 -7.61 5.06
C GLU A 6 -20.60 -7.35 5.82
N THR A 7 -21.58 -6.72 5.18
CA THR A 7 -22.87 -6.38 5.82
C THR A 7 -23.82 -7.57 5.82
N THR A 8 -23.83 -8.36 4.75
CA THR A 8 -24.71 -9.53 4.61
C THR A 8 -24.01 -10.86 4.89
N ALA A 9 -22.68 -10.84 5.06
CA ALA A 9 -21.81 -12.02 5.06
C ALA A 9 -21.98 -12.92 3.81
N GLY A 10 -22.53 -12.37 2.73
CA GLY A 10 -22.77 -13.08 1.47
C GLY A 10 -21.57 -13.04 0.54
N PHE A 11 -21.40 -14.09 -0.27
CA PHE A 11 -20.38 -14.11 -1.33
C PHE A 11 -21.00 -13.85 -2.70
N SER A 12 -20.37 -13.00 -3.49
CA SER A 12 -20.73 -12.76 -4.89
C SER A 12 -19.53 -12.98 -5.81
N LEU A 13 -19.81 -13.30 -7.07
CA LEU A 13 -18.78 -13.41 -8.09
C LEU A 13 -18.72 -12.11 -8.88
N VAL A 14 -17.58 -11.43 -8.82
CA VAL A 14 -17.30 -10.26 -9.66
C VAL A 14 -16.51 -10.69 -10.90
N THR A 15 -17.04 -10.31 -12.06
CA THR A 15 -16.37 -10.50 -13.35
C THR A 15 -15.63 -9.22 -13.70
N PHE A 16 -14.31 -9.30 -13.78
CA PHE A 16 -13.49 -8.18 -14.22
C PHE A 16 -13.55 -8.02 -15.74
N PRO A 17 -13.56 -6.77 -16.25
CA PRO A 17 -13.43 -6.52 -17.67
C PRO A 17 -12.05 -6.97 -18.17
N GLU A 18 -11.94 -7.19 -19.49
CA GLU A 18 -10.80 -7.88 -20.10
C GLU A 18 -9.46 -7.14 -19.88
N ASN A 19 -9.50 -5.81 -19.94
CA ASN A 19 -8.37 -4.92 -19.62
C ASN A 19 -7.87 -5.04 -18.16
N VAL A 20 -8.73 -5.48 -17.24
CA VAL A 20 -8.35 -5.78 -15.85
C VAL A 20 -7.83 -7.22 -15.70
N ARG A 21 -8.21 -8.14 -16.60
CA ARG A 21 -7.85 -9.58 -16.58
C ARG A 21 -6.56 -9.94 -17.33
N GLU A 22 -6.05 -9.04 -18.17
CA GLU A 22 -5.02 -9.31 -19.18
C GLU A 22 -3.65 -9.74 -18.56
N SER A 23 -3.36 -11.04 -18.42
CA SER A 23 -2.17 -11.63 -17.74
C SER A 23 -2.20 -11.53 -16.20
N TYR A 24 -2.71 -12.58 -15.55
CA TYR A 24 -2.89 -12.63 -14.10
C TYR A 24 -1.58 -13.04 -13.37
N ASP A 25 -0.63 -12.11 -13.18
CA ASP A 25 0.35 -12.24 -12.10
C ASP A 25 -0.28 -11.70 -10.80
N LYS A 26 -0.45 -12.57 -9.81
CA LYS A 26 -1.01 -12.22 -8.50
C LYS A 26 -0.23 -11.11 -7.78
N ARG A 27 1.03 -10.88 -8.17
CA ARG A 27 1.92 -9.89 -7.57
C ARG A 27 1.71 -8.48 -8.13
N THR A 28 1.09 -8.32 -9.29
CA THR A 28 0.86 -7.01 -9.92
C THR A 28 -0.56 -6.50 -9.70
N PHE A 29 -1.34 -7.18 -8.86
CA PHE A 29 -2.77 -6.97 -8.70
C PHE A 29 -3.18 -6.90 -7.22
N ARG A 30 -3.95 -5.88 -6.83
CA ARG A 30 -4.57 -5.76 -5.49
C ARG A 30 -5.97 -5.16 -5.61
N ILE A 31 -6.83 -5.50 -4.65
CA ILE A 31 -8.12 -4.84 -4.47
C ILE A 31 -8.00 -3.97 -3.22
N ILE A 32 -8.53 -2.78 -3.31
CA ILE A 32 -8.62 -1.85 -2.18
C ILE A 32 -10.08 -1.41 -2.04
N ALA A 33 -10.43 -0.97 -0.84
CA ALA A 33 -11.76 -0.48 -0.55
C ALA A 33 -12.16 0.65 -1.51
N GLY A 34 -13.43 0.63 -1.90
CA GLY A 34 -14.08 1.75 -2.54
C GLY A 34 -14.27 2.92 -1.57
N GLY A 35 -14.67 4.07 -2.11
CA GLY A 35 -15.08 5.25 -1.34
C GLY A 35 -16.49 5.65 -1.77
N ASP A 36 -16.89 6.88 -1.47
CA ASP A 36 -18.23 7.36 -1.81
C ASP A 36 -18.54 7.20 -3.32
N GLY A 37 -19.59 6.44 -3.65
CA GLY A 37 -20.02 6.18 -5.02
C GLY A 37 -19.21 5.11 -5.77
N VAL A 38 -18.29 4.43 -5.10
CA VAL A 38 -17.41 3.41 -5.67
C VAL A 38 -17.47 2.15 -4.81
N ALA A 39 -17.92 1.05 -5.39
CA ALA A 39 -18.05 -0.22 -4.69
C ALA A 39 -16.68 -0.80 -4.31
N MET A 40 -15.73 -0.77 -5.23
CA MET A 40 -14.36 -1.23 -5.02
C MET A 40 -13.39 -0.62 -6.02
N ARG A 41 -12.10 -0.69 -5.68
CA ARG A 41 -11.02 -0.34 -6.61
C ARG A 41 -10.07 -1.51 -6.82
N VAL A 42 -9.56 -1.60 -8.03
CA VAL A 42 -8.54 -2.57 -8.43
C VAL A 42 -7.28 -1.82 -8.82
N VAL A 43 -6.20 -2.10 -8.10
CA VAL A 43 -4.85 -1.64 -8.43
C VAL A 43 -4.18 -2.69 -9.29
N ARG A 44 -3.61 -2.26 -10.41
CA ARG A 44 -2.93 -3.14 -11.35
C ARG A 44 -1.69 -2.50 -11.93
N VAL A 45 -0.60 -3.25 -12.03
CA VAL A 45 0.58 -2.86 -12.84
C VAL A 45 0.52 -3.63 -14.14
N ILE A 46 0.62 -2.93 -15.27
CA ILE A 46 0.70 -3.51 -16.63
C ILE A 46 1.78 -2.74 -17.38
N ASN A 47 2.81 -3.42 -17.89
CA ASN A 47 3.94 -2.80 -18.57
C ASN A 47 4.56 -1.64 -17.77
N ASN A 48 4.71 -1.81 -16.45
CA ASN A 48 5.17 -0.77 -15.51
C ASN A 48 4.29 0.49 -15.44
N ASP A 49 3.05 0.38 -15.89
CA ASP A 49 2.01 1.39 -15.72
C ASP A 49 1.10 0.99 -14.57
N LEU A 50 1.11 1.79 -13.50
CA LEU A 50 0.20 1.62 -12.37
C LEU A 50 -1.16 2.20 -12.73
N LYS A 51 -2.17 1.35 -12.78
CA LYS A 51 -3.55 1.68 -13.08
C LYS A 51 -4.43 1.40 -11.87
N VAL A 52 -5.37 2.30 -11.61
CA VAL A 52 -6.44 2.10 -10.64
C VAL A 52 -7.76 2.13 -11.37
N PHE A 53 -8.48 1.02 -11.31
CA PHE A 53 -9.82 0.90 -11.86
C PHE A 53 -10.82 0.99 -10.72
N ALA A 54 -11.87 1.80 -10.89
CA ALA A 54 -12.97 1.91 -9.95
C ALA A 54 -14.20 1.22 -10.52
N GLN A 55 -14.92 0.49 -9.69
CA GLN A 55 -16.26 0.01 -10.00
C GLN A 55 -17.27 0.98 -9.40
N LEU A 56 -18.08 1.61 -10.25
CA LEU A 56 -19.09 2.56 -9.80
C LEU A 56 -20.26 1.84 -9.10
N ASP A 57 -20.84 2.52 -8.11
CA ASP A 57 -22.05 2.04 -7.44
C ASP A 57 -23.24 2.04 -8.40
N GLY A 58 -24.09 1.00 -8.33
CA GLY A 58 -25.32 0.90 -9.10
C GLY A 58 -25.21 -0.09 -10.27
N ASP A 59 -24.67 0.35 -11.40
CA ASP A 59 -24.61 -0.46 -12.63
C ASP A 59 -23.37 -1.39 -12.71
N GLY A 60 -22.40 -1.18 -11.81
CA GLY A 60 -21.17 -1.95 -11.75
C GLY A 60 -20.21 -1.65 -12.91
N GLU A 61 -20.36 -0.50 -13.58
CA GLU A 61 -19.44 -0.03 -14.61
C GLU A 61 -18.02 0.13 -14.05
N TRP A 62 -17.03 -0.27 -14.85
CA TRP A 62 -15.62 -0.13 -14.52
C TRP A 62 -14.99 1.04 -15.27
N VAL A 63 -14.37 1.96 -14.54
CA VAL A 63 -13.68 3.12 -15.10
C VAL A 63 -12.20 3.11 -14.72
N LEU A 64 -11.33 3.59 -15.61
CA LEU A 64 -9.93 3.86 -15.28
C LEU A 64 -9.87 5.19 -14.52
N GLU A 65 -9.69 5.12 -13.20
CA GLU A 65 -9.68 6.29 -12.33
C GLU A 65 -8.32 7.00 -12.36
N LYS A 66 -7.23 6.24 -12.23
CA LYS A 66 -5.86 6.77 -12.11
C LYS A 66 -4.86 5.96 -12.93
N ARG A 67 -3.80 6.63 -13.39
CA ARG A 67 -2.74 6.05 -14.23
C ARG A 67 -1.40 6.74 -13.96
N VAL A 68 -0.35 5.97 -13.68
CA VAL A 68 1.02 6.48 -13.47
C VAL A 68 2.02 5.61 -14.20
N TRP A 69 2.83 6.23 -15.06
CA TRP A 69 3.97 5.58 -15.69
C TRP A 69 5.15 5.55 -14.71
N LEU A 70 5.34 4.42 -14.03
CA LEU A 70 6.31 4.25 -12.96
C LEU A 70 7.75 4.61 -13.36
N PRO A 71 8.26 4.24 -14.56
CA PRO A 71 9.66 4.51 -14.91
C PRO A 71 10.01 6.00 -14.95
N ALA A 72 9.05 6.86 -15.35
CA ALA A 72 9.25 8.30 -15.39
C ALA A 72 8.95 8.93 -14.03
N ALA A 73 7.90 8.48 -13.35
CA ALA A 73 7.47 9.04 -12.08
C ALA A 73 8.46 8.74 -10.94
N ALA A 74 9.13 7.59 -11.01
CA ALA A 74 10.16 7.20 -10.05
C ALA A 74 11.55 7.75 -10.40
N ARG A 75 11.72 8.38 -11.59
CA ARG A 75 13.00 8.94 -12.01
C ARG A 75 13.38 10.09 -11.09
N GLY A 76 14.62 10.06 -10.59
CA GLY A 76 15.11 11.04 -9.62
C GLY A 76 14.84 10.63 -8.17
N LEU A 77 14.15 9.52 -7.93
CA LEU A 77 14.15 8.93 -6.60
C LEU A 77 15.56 8.40 -6.25
N PRO A 78 15.95 8.46 -4.98
CA PRO A 78 17.25 7.99 -4.51
C PRO A 78 17.44 6.50 -4.77
N GLY A 79 18.59 6.14 -5.31
CA GLY A 79 18.90 4.75 -5.68
C GLY A 79 18.06 4.21 -6.84
N TYR A 80 17.37 5.06 -7.60
CA TYR A 80 16.75 4.67 -8.86
C TYR A 80 17.81 4.16 -9.83
N ASP A 81 17.52 3.02 -10.46
CA ASP A 81 18.29 2.46 -11.57
C ASP A 81 17.35 2.24 -12.77
N GLU A 82 17.81 2.58 -13.98
CA GLU A 82 17.00 2.41 -15.19
C GLU A 82 16.65 0.94 -15.46
N GLY A 83 17.51 0.01 -15.02
CA GLY A 83 17.33 -1.43 -15.06
C GLY A 83 16.08 -1.92 -14.35
N TYR A 84 15.61 -1.22 -13.31
CA TYR A 84 14.44 -1.64 -12.53
C TYR A 84 13.16 -1.79 -13.35
N PHE A 85 13.02 -1.05 -14.45
CA PHE A 85 11.82 -1.03 -15.28
C PHE A 85 12.06 -1.49 -16.72
N GLN A 86 13.21 -2.12 -17.00
CA GLN A 86 13.47 -2.71 -18.30
C GLN A 86 12.56 -3.91 -18.54
N GLU A 87 12.10 -4.09 -19.78
CA GLU A 87 11.09 -5.09 -20.15
C GLU A 87 11.49 -6.52 -19.76
N GLN A 88 12.76 -6.88 -19.90
CA GLN A 88 13.27 -8.21 -19.56
C GLN A 88 13.25 -8.51 -18.05
N ASN A 89 13.16 -7.48 -17.20
CA ASN A 89 13.14 -7.62 -15.75
C ASN A 89 11.71 -7.75 -15.19
N GLY A 90 10.70 -7.59 -16.04
CA GLY A 90 9.29 -7.71 -15.68
C GLY A 90 8.68 -6.43 -15.10
N GLU A 91 7.46 -6.58 -14.60
CA GLU A 91 6.64 -5.48 -14.08
C GLU A 91 6.82 -5.28 -12.58
N ALA A 92 6.79 -4.04 -12.10
CA ALA A 92 6.79 -3.72 -10.68
C ALA A 92 5.72 -4.50 -9.90
N ILE A 93 6.13 -5.00 -8.74
CA ILE A 93 5.32 -5.83 -7.85
C ILE A 93 4.59 -4.93 -6.85
N VAL A 94 3.30 -5.17 -6.65
CA VAL A 94 2.49 -4.53 -5.62
C VAL A 94 2.66 -5.26 -4.29
N VAL A 95 3.50 -4.70 -3.43
CA VAL A 95 3.81 -5.23 -2.09
C VAL A 95 2.60 -5.05 -1.17
N ALA A 96 2.02 -3.84 -1.15
CA ALA A 96 0.83 -3.51 -0.39
C ALA A 96 0.01 -2.43 -1.10
N ALA A 97 -1.29 -2.37 -0.83
CA ALA A 97 -2.16 -1.32 -1.34
C ALA A 97 -3.24 -0.98 -0.31
N SER A 98 -3.59 0.30 -0.25
CA SER A 98 -4.67 0.85 0.58
C SER A 98 -5.41 1.94 -0.20
N ALA A 99 -6.47 2.50 0.39
CA ALA A 99 -7.17 3.66 -0.20
C ALA A 99 -6.27 4.90 -0.35
N ALA A 100 -5.20 5.01 0.44
CA ALA A 100 -4.30 6.18 0.43
C ALA A 100 -3.08 6.01 -0.49
N TYR A 101 -2.52 4.80 -0.60
CA TYR A 101 -1.28 4.59 -1.34
C TYR A 101 -1.12 3.14 -1.82
N VAL A 102 -0.22 2.98 -2.80
CA VAL A 102 0.26 1.69 -3.31
C VAL A 102 1.75 1.59 -3.08
N LEU A 103 2.20 0.56 -2.38
CA LEU A 103 3.62 0.24 -2.15
C LEU A 103 4.10 -0.75 -3.19
N LEU A 104 5.20 -0.42 -3.86
CA LEU A 104 5.74 -1.16 -4.99
C LEU A 104 7.23 -1.49 -4.80
N THR A 105 7.68 -2.52 -5.50
CA THR A 105 9.09 -2.86 -5.65
C THR A 105 9.38 -3.39 -7.07
N PRO A 106 10.54 -3.08 -7.67
CA PRO A 106 10.99 -3.74 -8.88
C PRO A 106 11.17 -5.26 -8.65
N PRO A 107 10.94 -6.12 -9.66
CA PRO A 107 11.09 -7.58 -9.50
C PRO A 107 12.50 -8.04 -9.17
N VAL A 108 13.49 -7.25 -9.61
CA VAL A 108 14.92 -7.55 -9.52
C VAL A 108 15.59 -7.00 -8.26
N GLU A 109 14.87 -6.20 -7.48
CA GLU A 109 15.38 -5.53 -6.28
C GLU A 109 14.25 -5.38 -5.26
N ASP A 110 14.20 -6.27 -4.28
CA ASP A 110 13.14 -6.33 -3.27
C ASP A 110 13.38 -5.37 -2.09
N THR A 111 14.56 -4.76 -1.99
CA THR A 111 14.87 -3.75 -0.97
C THR A 111 14.55 -2.32 -1.40
N TRP A 112 14.33 -2.09 -2.70
CA TRP A 112 14.02 -0.78 -3.23
C TRP A 112 12.50 -0.54 -3.29
N LEU A 113 11.96 -0.23 -2.12
CA LEU A 113 10.54 0.09 -1.94
C LEU A 113 10.25 1.57 -2.22
N PHE A 114 9.13 1.81 -2.91
CA PHE A 114 8.59 3.14 -3.13
C PHE A 114 7.07 3.10 -3.15
N SER A 115 6.43 4.21 -2.84
CA SER A 115 4.98 4.33 -2.78
C SER A 115 4.45 5.33 -3.80
N VAL A 116 3.28 5.05 -4.36
CA VAL A 116 2.47 6.02 -5.11
C VAL A 116 1.29 6.43 -4.24
N GLU A 117 1.19 7.71 -3.91
CA GLU A 117 0.03 8.27 -3.21
C GLU A 117 -1.15 8.37 -4.16
N LEU A 118 -2.30 7.82 -3.78
CA LEU A 118 -3.45 7.70 -4.67
C LEU A 118 -4.22 9.00 -4.85
N GLU A 119 -4.12 9.96 -3.94
CA GLU A 119 -4.76 11.26 -4.13
C GLU A 119 -4.00 12.11 -5.15
N THR A 120 -2.69 12.28 -4.92
CA THR A 120 -1.83 13.20 -5.66
C THR A 120 -1.10 12.58 -6.85
N MET A 121 -1.04 11.25 -6.92
CA MET A 121 -0.15 10.49 -7.83
C MET A 121 1.35 10.72 -7.56
N ALA A 122 1.70 11.31 -6.41
CA ALA A 122 3.10 11.54 -6.05
C ALA A 122 3.80 10.22 -5.76
N VAL A 123 5.07 10.12 -6.18
CA VAL A 123 5.92 8.96 -5.92
C VAL A 123 6.95 9.31 -4.86
N GLU A 124 7.04 8.48 -3.83
CA GLU A 124 7.88 8.73 -2.68
C GLU A 124 8.71 7.50 -2.32
N ARG A 125 9.95 7.74 -1.88
CA ARG A 125 10.83 6.69 -1.34
C ARG A 125 11.02 6.79 0.17
N TRP A 126 11.30 7.97 0.71
CA TRP A 126 11.58 8.15 2.14
C TRP A 126 10.34 8.46 2.96
N HIS A 127 9.39 7.53 2.95
CA HIS A 127 8.26 7.55 3.86
C HIS A 127 8.36 6.34 4.79
N GLU A 128 7.88 6.45 6.04
CA GLU A 128 7.95 5.37 7.05
C GLU A 128 7.41 4.02 6.51
N ARG A 129 6.36 4.09 5.68
CA ARG A 129 5.70 2.95 5.02
C ARG A 129 6.59 2.21 4.01
N ASN A 130 7.68 2.81 3.56
CA ASN A 130 8.60 2.26 2.56
C ASN A 130 9.84 1.61 3.20
N LYS A 131 9.90 1.49 4.53
CA LYS A 131 11.03 0.85 5.21
C LYS A 131 10.98 -0.67 5.19
N TYR A 132 9.78 -1.26 5.15
CA TYR A 132 9.59 -2.69 5.26
C TYR A 132 8.54 -3.18 4.28
N ALA A 133 8.75 -4.37 3.72
CA ALA A 133 7.75 -5.04 2.89
C ALA A 133 6.62 -5.57 3.79
N GLY A 134 5.55 -4.80 3.96
CA GLY A 134 4.36 -5.23 4.71
C GLY A 134 3.60 -4.10 5.40
N VAL A 135 2.42 -4.42 5.92
CA VAL A 135 1.65 -3.50 6.77
C VAL A 135 2.37 -3.36 8.11
N ALA A 136 2.88 -2.17 8.41
CA ALA A 136 3.38 -1.83 9.74
C ALA A 136 2.17 -1.58 10.64
N TYR A 137 1.91 -2.49 11.58
CA TYR A 137 0.93 -2.25 12.63
C TYR A 137 1.62 -1.43 13.73
N PRO A 138 1.16 -0.20 14.03
CA PRO A 138 1.68 0.56 15.16
C PRO A 138 1.19 -0.12 16.44
N CYS A 139 1.96 -1.09 16.92
CA CYS A 139 1.75 -1.65 18.24
C CYS A 139 2.45 -0.74 19.25
N GLU A 140 1.72 0.17 19.89
CA GLU A 140 2.19 0.74 21.15
C GLU A 140 2.14 -0.37 22.21
N LEU A 141 3.29 -0.90 22.59
CA LEU A 141 3.37 -1.82 23.72
C LEU A 141 2.99 -1.04 24.98
N PRO A 142 2.00 -1.49 25.78
CA PRO A 142 1.74 -0.86 27.06
C PRO A 142 3.02 -0.95 27.89
N TRP A 143 3.45 0.17 28.46
CA TRP A 143 4.65 0.22 29.31
C TRP A 143 4.57 -0.88 30.37
N PRO A 144 5.62 -1.71 30.53
CA PRO A 144 5.65 -2.68 31.61
C PRO A 144 5.51 -1.95 32.94
N ARG A 145 4.62 -2.43 33.83
CA ARG A 145 4.44 -1.86 35.19
C ARG A 145 5.73 -1.82 36.01
N ALA A 146 6.77 -2.55 35.58
CA ALA A 146 8.10 -2.57 36.19
C ALA A 146 8.92 -1.28 36.00
N LEU A 147 8.48 -0.34 35.15
CA LEU A 147 9.18 0.93 34.88
C LEU A 147 8.40 2.17 35.32
N GLN A 148 7.47 2.04 36.28
CA GLN A 148 6.98 3.24 36.97
C GLN A 148 8.16 3.87 37.72
N ALA A 149 8.68 4.97 37.17
CA ALA A 149 9.61 5.84 37.86
C ALA A 149 8.93 6.24 39.17
N THR A 150 9.39 5.68 40.28
CA THR A 150 9.00 6.19 41.58
C THR A 150 9.59 7.58 41.67
N ASP A 151 8.73 8.60 41.68
CA ASP A 151 9.08 9.94 42.10
C ASP A 151 9.63 9.86 43.52
N ALA A 152 10.96 9.72 43.62
CA ALA A 152 11.68 9.78 44.86
C ALA A 152 11.96 11.26 45.16
N ASP A 153 10.90 12.01 45.47
CA ASP A 153 11.04 13.33 46.05
C ASP A 153 10.07 13.48 47.23
N GLN A 154 10.48 12.89 48.37
CA GLN A 154 10.23 13.36 49.73
C GLN A 154 10.61 12.27 50.74
N ILE A 155 11.84 12.32 51.28
CA ILE A 155 12.03 12.24 52.74
C ILE A 155 13.19 13.18 53.10
N SER A 156 12.84 14.44 53.38
CA SER A 156 13.66 15.33 54.19
C SER A 156 13.79 14.79 55.61
N GLY A 157 14.98 14.83 56.22
CA GLY A 157 15.09 14.97 57.68
C GLY A 157 16.20 14.22 58.44
N ARG A 158 17.35 14.88 58.59
CA ARG A 158 18.14 15.07 59.84
C ARG A 158 18.58 13.89 60.74
N ARG A 159 19.92 13.68 60.76
CA ARG A 159 20.91 13.70 61.87
C ARG A 159 20.84 12.74 63.09
N ARG A 160 22.04 12.17 63.34
CA ARG A 160 22.71 11.71 64.61
C ARG A 160 22.11 10.43 65.24
N CYS A 161 22.85 9.47 65.76
CA CYS A 161 24.26 9.36 66.18
C CYS A 161 24.92 8.14 65.55
#